data_AF-A0A941IM15-F1
#
_entry.id   AF-A0A941IM15-F1
#
_cell.length_a   1.000
_cell.length_b   1.000
_cell.length_c   1.000
_cell.angle_alpha   90.00
_cell.angle_beta   90.00
_cell.angle_gamma   90.00
#
_symmetry.space_group_name_H-M   'P 1'
#
loop_
_entity.id
_entity.type
_entity.pdbx_description
1 polymer ?
#
loop_
_entity_poly.entity_id
_entity_poly.type
_entity_poly.pdbx_seq_one_letter_code
_entity_poly.pdbx_strand_id
1 'polypeptide(L)'
;MLIQTAIVRALPGIPRTCTACNTGLDDTSPATGAHGGPPDWPSTTTDAPMALATPADTRGSVLPADLVRTAVFRLDPVPESAGRARRSARTMLNDWHLGHLVEDVDLVVSELVTNALLHTGASEDGSPGAIRLELDLNSGRLTLRVVDASPLPPMPEEAAETAESGRGLLLVDALAAEWDWEDLPDGKAVWAAFDL
;
A
#
# COMPACT_ATOMS: atom_id res chain seq x y z
N MET A 1 -24.55 4.44 27.14
CA MET A 1 -24.00 3.10 27.44
C MET A 1 -22.67 3.03 26.71
N LEU A 2 -21.60 3.40 27.41
CA LEU A 2 -20.24 3.56 26.91
C LEU A 2 -19.49 2.25 27.11
N ILE A 3 -18.95 1.66 26.04
CA ILE A 3 -17.64 0.98 26.10
C ILE A 3 -16.92 1.33 24.78
N GLN A 4 -16.08 2.36 24.84
CA GLN A 4 -14.93 2.50 23.97
C GLN A 4 -14.01 1.30 24.23
N THR A 5 -13.54 0.62 23.20
CA THR A 5 -12.34 -0.23 23.31
C THR A 5 -11.47 0.04 22.11
N ALA A 6 -10.58 1.02 22.29
CA ALA A 6 -9.40 1.22 21.48
C ALA A 6 -8.41 0.08 21.77
N ILE A 7 -8.23 -0.84 20.82
CA ILE A 7 -7.12 -1.80 20.73
C ILE A 7 -6.90 -1.94 19.22
N VAL A 8 -6.16 -1.03 18.57
CA VAL A 8 -4.69 -1.11 18.47
C VAL A 8 -4.06 0.28 18.64
N ARG A 9 -3.60 0.61 19.85
CA ARG A 9 -2.61 1.68 20.01
C ARG A 9 -1.25 1.10 19.65
N ALA A 10 -0.64 1.63 18.59
CA ALA A 10 0.80 1.49 18.34
C ALA A 10 1.57 1.79 19.63
N LEU A 11 2.48 0.88 20.01
CA LEU A 11 3.32 1.01 21.20
C LEU A 11 4.18 2.27 21.07
N PRO A 12 4.09 3.26 21.99
CA PRO A 12 4.96 4.42 21.95
C PRO A 12 6.32 4.05 22.56
N GLY A 13 7.39 4.15 21.78
CA GLY A 13 8.75 4.22 22.34
C GLY A 13 9.81 3.25 21.82
N ILE A 14 9.79 2.83 20.55
CA ILE A 14 11.00 2.23 19.95
C ILE A 14 11.92 3.38 19.49
N PRO A 15 13.07 3.63 20.17
CA PRO A 15 14.02 4.65 19.74
C PRO A 15 14.60 4.28 18.37
N ARG A 16 14.49 5.23 17.42
CA ARG A 16 15.08 5.17 16.09
C ARG A 16 16.59 5.39 16.13
N THR A 17 17.35 4.46 16.70
CA THR A 17 18.80 4.38 16.51
C THR A 17 19.30 2.95 16.74
N CYS A 18 19.59 2.20 15.68
CA CYS A 18 20.58 1.12 15.77
C CYS A 18 21.93 1.70 15.36
N THR A 19 22.66 2.22 16.34
CA THR A 19 24.08 2.53 16.23
C THR A 19 24.88 1.26 16.51
N ALA A 20 25.60 0.81 15.49
CA ALA A 20 26.82 -0.01 15.50
C ALA A 20 26.77 -1.45 16.06
N CYS A 21 27.22 -2.40 15.23
CA CYS A 21 28.52 -3.02 15.50
C CYS A 21 29.21 -3.42 14.19
N ASN A 22 30.32 -2.73 13.91
CA ASN A 22 31.27 -3.05 12.87
C ASN A 22 32.26 -4.05 13.47
N THR A 23 32.27 -5.30 12.99
CA THR A 23 33.38 -6.23 13.22
C THR A 23 33.62 -6.99 11.93
N GLY A 24 34.72 -6.63 11.26
CA GLY A 24 35.21 -7.33 10.08
C GLY A 24 35.73 -8.71 10.41
N LEU A 25 35.71 -9.56 9.40
CA LEU A 25 36.63 -10.68 9.22
C LEU A 25 36.91 -10.80 7.72
N ASP A 26 38.17 -10.57 7.37
CA ASP A 26 38.79 -10.99 6.12
C ASP A 26 38.81 -12.53 6.06
N ASP A 27 38.55 -13.13 4.89
CA ASP A 27 39.58 -13.94 4.19
C ASP A 27 39.11 -14.49 2.81
N THR A 28 39.89 -14.11 1.79
CA THR A 28 40.44 -14.88 0.65
C THR A 28 39.61 -15.94 -0.14
N SER A 29 39.28 -15.56 -1.39
CA SER A 29 39.34 -16.20 -2.75
C SER A 29 39.86 -17.66 -2.95
N PRO A 30 39.74 -18.31 -4.14
CA PRO A 30 39.29 -17.83 -5.48
C PRO A 30 38.39 -18.80 -6.30
N ALA A 31 37.76 -18.32 -7.38
CA ALA A 31 37.42 -19.16 -8.54
C ALA A 31 37.40 -18.37 -9.86
N THR A 32 38.21 -18.87 -10.79
CA THR A 32 38.47 -18.44 -12.16
C THR A 32 37.31 -18.78 -13.11
N GLY A 33 37.03 -17.94 -14.11
CA GLY A 33 36.19 -18.33 -15.25
C GLY A 33 35.67 -17.16 -16.09
N ALA A 34 36.44 -16.80 -17.11
CA ALA A 34 36.10 -15.80 -18.14
C ALA A 34 34.91 -16.25 -19.00
N HIS A 35 34.04 -15.33 -19.45
CA HIS A 35 33.40 -15.36 -20.77
C HIS A 35 32.76 -14.00 -21.13
N GLY A 36 33.15 -13.45 -22.29
CA GLY A 36 32.26 -12.77 -23.24
C GLY A 36 31.82 -11.34 -22.92
N GLY A 37 32.41 -10.37 -23.63
CA GLY A 37 31.98 -8.98 -23.61
C GLY A 37 30.57 -8.75 -24.18
N PRO A 38 29.96 -7.58 -23.90
CA PRO A 38 28.63 -7.24 -24.40
C PRO A 38 28.67 -6.94 -25.91
N PRO A 39 27.63 -7.29 -26.68
CA PRO A 39 27.55 -6.94 -28.09
C PRO A 39 27.28 -5.44 -28.31
N ASP A 40 27.96 -4.91 -29.31
CA ASP A 40 27.91 -3.55 -29.83
C ASP A 40 26.48 -3.11 -30.19
N TRP A 41 25.98 -2.08 -29.52
CA TRP A 41 24.77 -1.37 -29.95
C TRP A 41 25.16 -0.23 -30.91
N PRO A 42 24.57 -0.14 -32.12
CA PRO A 42 24.90 0.95 -33.03
C PRO A 42 24.31 2.29 -32.53
N SER A 43 25.20 3.24 -32.28
CA SER A 43 24.89 4.66 -32.09
C SER A 43 24.17 5.20 -33.33
N THR A 44 22.88 5.45 -33.22
CA THR A 44 22.14 6.27 -34.19
C THR A 44 21.81 7.61 -33.55
N THR A 45 22.68 8.57 -33.82
CA THR A 45 22.40 10.01 -33.68
C THR A 45 21.28 10.36 -34.65
N THR A 46 20.11 10.73 -34.13
CA THR A 46 19.12 11.51 -34.88
C THR A 46 18.93 12.83 -34.15
N ASP A 47 19.42 13.87 -34.80
CA ASP A 47 19.30 15.27 -34.43
C ASP A 47 17.83 15.70 -34.68
N ALA A 48 17.09 16.01 -33.62
CA ALA A 48 15.76 16.64 -33.71
C ALA A 48 15.58 17.59 -32.52
N PRO A 49 15.27 18.87 -32.74
CA PRO A 49 15.13 19.84 -31.65
C PRO A 49 13.74 19.68 -31.03
N MET A 50 13.67 19.11 -29.83
CA MET A 50 12.44 19.13 -29.04
C MET A 50 12.54 20.23 -27.99
N ALA A 51 11.61 21.17 -28.09
CA ALA A 51 11.53 22.42 -27.36
C ALA A 51 11.81 22.25 -25.86
N LEU A 52 12.54 23.22 -25.30
CA LEU A 52 12.66 23.46 -23.88
C LEU A 52 11.24 23.62 -23.29
N ALA A 53 10.67 22.53 -22.79
CA ALA A 53 9.57 22.63 -21.85
C ALA A 53 10.13 23.32 -20.61
N THR A 54 9.62 24.52 -20.36
CA THR A 54 9.89 25.25 -19.12
C THR A 54 9.52 24.32 -17.96
N PRO A 55 10.36 24.13 -16.94
CA PRO A 55 9.95 23.33 -15.79
C PRO A 55 8.76 24.04 -15.15
N ALA A 56 7.60 23.38 -15.18
CA ALA A 56 6.47 23.76 -14.36
C ALA A 56 6.98 23.75 -12.91
N ASP A 57 7.06 24.95 -12.35
CA ASP A 57 7.36 25.21 -10.96
C ASP A 57 6.37 24.42 -10.09
N THR A 58 6.75 23.20 -9.71
CA THR A 58 5.95 22.33 -8.84
C THR A 58 6.22 22.76 -7.40
N ARG A 59 5.96 24.04 -7.11
CA ARG A 59 5.82 24.50 -5.72
C ARG A 59 4.50 23.92 -5.23
N GLY A 60 4.59 23.11 -4.18
CA GLY A 60 3.52 22.31 -3.61
C GLY A 60 2.14 22.94 -3.78
N SER A 61 1.32 22.31 -4.63
CA SER A 61 -0.09 22.66 -4.75
C SER A 61 -0.75 22.32 -3.42
N VAL A 62 -0.89 23.32 -2.56
CA VAL A 62 -1.69 23.21 -1.35
C VAL A 62 -3.13 22.94 -1.79
N LEU A 63 -3.60 21.71 -1.58
CA LEU A 63 -5.01 21.41 -1.84
C LEU A 63 -5.88 22.29 -0.93
N PRO A 64 -7.03 22.78 -1.43
CA PRO A 64 -7.97 23.51 -0.58
C PRO A 64 -8.33 22.68 0.65
N ALA A 65 -8.33 23.29 1.83
CA ALA A 65 -8.63 22.59 3.08
C ALA A 65 -10.05 22.00 3.14
N ASP A 66 -10.94 22.44 2.25
CA ASP A 66 -12.33 21.97 2.08
C ASP A 66 -12.51 20.99 0.92
N LEU A 67 -11.42 20.58 0.26
CA LEU A 67 -11.51 19.63 -0.85
C LEU A 67 -11.92 18.26 -0.32
N VAL A 68 -13.13 17.83 -0.69
CA VAL A 68 -13.66 16.50 -0.43
C VAL A 68 -13.80 15.74 -1.75
N ARG A 69 -13.18 14.56 -1.85
CA ARG A 69 -13.34 13.64 -2.98
C ARG A 69 -13.48 12.20 -2.49
N THR A 70 -14.39 11.46 -3.10
CA THR A 70 -14.64 10.06 -2.76
C THR A 70 -14.67 9.18 -4.00
N ALA A 71 -14.15 7.96 -3.90
CA ALA A 71 -14.30 6.93 -4.91
C ALA A 71 -14.57 5.57 -4.26
N VAL A 72 -15.45 4.76 -4.87
CA VAL A 72 -15.79 3.42 -4.37
C VAL A 72 -15.73 2.42 -5.52
N PHE A 73 -15.04 1.32 -5.29
CA PHE A 73 -14.86 0.24 -6.25
C PHE A 73 -15.34 -1.07 -5.64
N ARG A 74 -16.27 -1.75 -6.32
CA ARG A 74 -16.65 -3.13 -5.97
C ARG A 74 -15.70 -4.11 -6.64
N LEU A 75 -15.27 -5.09 -5.87
CA LEU A 75 -14.30 -6.10 -6.27
C LEU A 75 -14.91 -7.47 -6.04
N ASP A 76 -14.87 -8.30 -7.06
CA ASP A 76 -15.25 -9.70 -6.95
C ASP A 76 -14.19 -10.44 -6.11
N PRO A 77 -14.54 -11.49 -5.34
CA PRO A 77 -13.61 -12.20 -4.47
C PRO A 77 -12.72 -13.17 -5.27
N VAL A 78 -11.97 -12.65 -6.23
CA VAL A 78 -11.04 -13.39 -7.10
C VAL A 78 -9.64 -12.78 -7.02
N PRO A 79 -8.56 -13.57 -7.17
CA PRO A 79 -7.18 -13.07 -7.03
C PRO A 79 -6.84 -11.86 -7.94
N GLU A 80 -7.43 -11.80 -9.14
CA GLU A 80 -7.23 -10.71 -10.09
C GLU A 80 -7.74 -9.35 -9.59
N SER A 81 -8.62 -9.35 -8.58
CA SER A 81 -9.18 -8.14 -7.99
C SER A 81 -8.14 -7.29 -7.28
N ALA A 82 -7.05 -7.86 -6.73
CA ALA A 82 -5.96 -7.07 -6.16
C ALA A 82 -5.30 -6.17 -7.23
N GLY A 83 -5.07 -6.70 -8.43
CA GLY A 83 -4.54 -5.92 -9.55
C GLY A 83 -5.53 -4.87 -10.07
N ARG A 84 -6.84 -5.18 -10.06
CA ARG A 84 -7.89 -4.21 -10.42
C ARG A 84 -7.95 -3.07 -9.40
N ALA A 85 -7.89 -3.39 -8.11
CA ALA A 85 -7.92 -2.42 -7.01
C ALA A 85 -6.77 -1.42 -7.12
N ARG A 86 -5.53 -1.89 -7.32
CA ARG A 86 -4.36 -1.02 -7.55
C ARG A 86 -4.56 -0.06 -8.71
N ARG A 87 -4.99 -0.57 -9.87
CA ARG A 87 -5.23 0.27 -11.05
C ARG A 87 -6.28 1.34 -10.78
N SER A 88 -7.38 0.97 -10.12
CA SER A 88 -8.43 1.91 -9.72
C SER A 88 -7.91 2.98 -8.76
N ALA A 89 -7.14 2.59 -7.74
CA ALA A 89 -6.56 3.54 -6.79
C ALA A 89 -5.59 4.49 -7.48
N ARG A 90 -4.66 3.96 -8.29
CA ARG A 90 -3.71 4.76 -9.06
C ARG A 90 -4.40 5.77 -9.99
N THR A 91 -5.49 5.38 -10.66
CA THR A 91 -6.25 6.33 -11.49
C THR A 91 -6.80 7.48 -10.65
N MET A 92 -7.43 7.20 -9.51
CA MET A 92 -7.95 8.25 -8.63
C MET A 92 -6.87 9.14 -8.03
N LEU A 93 -5.75 8.57 -7.59
CA LEU A 93 -4.63 9.35 -7.06
C LEU A 93 -4.07 10.32 -8.10
N ASN A 94 -3.92 9.88 -9.34
CA ASN A 94 -3.47 10.78 -10.42
C ASN A 94 -4.51 11.86 -10.71
N ASP A 95 -5.81 11.50 -10.81
CA ASP A 95 -6.90 12.46 -11.03
C ASP A 95 -7.00 13.49 -9.90
N TRP A 96 -6.65 13.09 -8.67
CA TRP A 96 -6.66 13.95 -7.48
C TRP A 96 -5.32 14.67 -7.24
N HIS A 97 -4.36 14.54 -8.16
CA HIS A 97 -3.04 15.15 -8.10
C HIS A 97 -2.17 14.67 -6.91
N LEU A 98 -2.42 13.44 -6.45
CA LEU A 98 -1.71 12.74 -5.38
C LEU A 98 -0.71 11.70 -5.91
N GLY A 99 -0.10 11.97 -7.06
CA GLY A 99 0.82 11.02 -7.73
C GLY A 99 2.00 10.57 -6.87
N HIS A 100 2.40 11.37 -5.87
CA HIS A 100 3.49 11.05 -4.94
C HIS A 100 3.14 9.93 -3.94
N LEU A 101 1.85 9.64 -3.70
CA LEU A 101 1.40 8.55 -2.82
C LEU A 101 1.19 7.22 -3.55
N VAL A 102 1.33 7.18 -4.87
CA VAL A 102 0.93 6.00 -5.68
C VAL A 102 1.68 4.74 -5.25
N GLU A 103 2.98 4.83 -4.98
CA GLU A 103 3.79 3.67 -4.60
C GLU A 103 3.34 3.08 -3.26
N ASP A 104 3.23 3.92 -2.23
CA ASP A 104 2.82 3.50 -0.88
C ASP A 104 1.38 2.97 -0.88
N VAL A 105 0.46 3.69 -1.54
CA VAL A 105 -0.95 3.27 -1.61
C VAL A 105 -1.11 1.99 -2.43
N ASP A 106 -0.38 1.79 -3.53
CA ASP A 106 -0.47 0.55 -4.31
C ASP A 106 -0.06 -0.70 -3.50
N LEU A 107 0.95 -0.54 -2.64
CA LEU A 107 1.39 -1.60 -1.74
C LEU A 107 0.33 -1.87 -0.67
N VAL A 108 -0.15 -0.83 0.03
CA VAL A 108 -1.20 -0.97 1.06
C VAL A 108 -2.49 -1.55 0.48
N VAL A 109 -2.93 -1.11 -0.71
CA VAL A 109 -4.07 -1.70 -1.43
C VAL A 109 -3.86 -3.20 -1.65
N SER A 110 -2.66 -3.60 -2.05
CA SER A 110 -2.37 -5.00 -2.35
C SER A 110 -2.46 -5.87 -1.10
N GLU A 111 -1.86 -5.43 0.00
CA GLU A 111 -1.90 -6.15 1.26
C GLU A 111 -3.34 -6.25 1.79
N LEU A 112 -4.06 -5.13 1.85
CA LEU A 112 -5.41 -5.10 2.42
C LEU A 112 -6.43 -5.87 1.56
N VAL A 113 -6.36 -5.75 0.22
CA VAL A 113 -7.26 -6.51 -0.66
C VAL A 113 -6.90 -7.99 -0.69
N THR A 114 -5.62 -8.35 -0.63
CA THR A 114 -5.22 -9.76 -0.53
C THR A 114 -5.69 -10.37 0.79
N ASN A 115 -5.53 -9.65 1.91
CA ASN A 115 -6.06 -10.07 3.20
C ASN A 115 -7.59 -10.23 3.14
N ALA A 116 -8.30 -9.28 2.54
CA ALA A 116 -9.74 -9.40 2.36
C ALA A 116 -10.08 -10.65 1.52
N LEU A 117 -9.41 -10.89 0.39
CA LEU A 117 -9.64 -12.06 -0.46
C LEU A 117 -9.39 -13.40 0.26
N LEU A 118 -8.38 -13.47 1.12
CA LEU A 118 -8.06 -14.69 1.87
C LEU A 118 -9.10 -15.02 2.95
N HIS A 119 -9.72 -14.00 3.55
CA HIS A 119 -10.62 -14.17 4.68
C HIS A 119 -12.10 -14.04 4.31
N THR A 120 -12.39 -13.46 3.15
CA THR A 120 -13.74 -13.37 2.58
C THR A 120 -14.12 -14.72 2.00
N GLY A 121 -14.71 -15.57 2.85
CA GLY A 121 -15.36 -16.80 2.41
C GLY A 121 -16.65 -16.53 1.64
N ALA A 122 -17.22 -17.58 1.05
CA ALA A 122 -18.63 -17.54 0.64
C ALA A 122 -19.50 -17.30 1.88
N SER A 123 -20.50 -16.43 1.75
CA SER A 123 -21.49 -16.17 2.80
C SER A 123 -22.27 -17.46 3.12
N GLU A 124 -22.94 -17.51 4.28
CA GLU A 124 -23.71 -18.71 4.70
C GLU A 124 -24.78 -19.15 3.67
N ASP A 125 -25.24 -18.22 2.83
CA ASP A 125 -26.19 -18.45 1.74
C ASP A 125 -25.54 -18.91 0.41
N GLY A 126 -24.22 -19.11 0.41
CA GLY A 126 -23.44 -19.50 -0.77
C GLY A 126 -23.18 -18.37 -1.75
N SER A 127 -23.54 -17.12 -1.43
CA SER A 127 -23.20 -15.97 -2.27
C SER A 127 -21.70 -15.66 -2.16
N PRO A 128 -21.05 -15.25 -3.28
CA PRO A 128 -19.66 -14.84 -3.26
C PRO A 128 -19.53 -13.57 -2.41
N GLY A 129 -18.64 -13.59 -1.41
CA GLY A 129 -18.43 -12.45 -0.53
C GLY A 129 -18.01 -11.20 -1.30
N ALA A 130 -18.49 -10.04 -0.88
CA ALA A 130 -18.25 -8.77 -1.56
C ALA A 130 -17.08 -8.03 -0.92
N ILE A 131 -16.17 -7.51 -1.76
CA ILE A 131 -15.10 -6.61 -1.32
C ILE A 131 -15.35 -5.22 -1.90
N ARG A 132 -15.14 -4.17 -1.11
CA ARG A 132 -15.19 -2.78 -1.57
C ARG A 132 -13.92 -2.05 -1.19
N LEU A 133 -13.33 -1.36 -2.16
CA LEU A 133 -12.28 -0.37 -1.94
C LEU A 133 -12.91 1.02 -1.94
N GLU A 134 -12.72 1.78 -0.87
CA GLU A 134 -13.17 3.16 -0.72
C GLU A 134 -11.94 4.06 -0.57
N LEU A 135 -11.95 5.19 -1.26
CA LEU A 135 -10.95 6.26 -1.13
C LEU A 135 -11.70 7.53 -0.75
N ASP A 136 -11.27 8.18 0.32
CA ASP A 136 -11.79 9.46 0.80
C ASP A 136 -10.62 10.44 0.94
N LEU A 137 -10.66 11.54 0.21
CA LEU A 137 -9.76 12.66 0.37
C LEU A 137 -10.53 13.77 1.04
N ASN A 138 -10.13 14.14 2.25
CA ASN A 138 -10.80 15.16 3.03
C ASN A 138 -9.78 15.91 3.88
N SER A 139 -9.83 17.25 3.86
CA SER A 139 -9.06 18.11 4.77
C SER A 139 -7.55 17.83 4.77
N GLY A 140 -6.97 17.54 3.60
CA GLY A 140 -5.53 17.25 3.47
C GLY A 140 -5.13 15.85 3.94
N ARG A 141 -6.08 14.93 4.09
CA ARG A 141 -5.83 13.53 4.43
C ARG A 141 -6.52 12.62 3.44
N LEU A 142 -5.78 11.64 2.92
CA LEU A 142 -6.32 10.54 2.14
C LEU A 142 -6.55 9.35 3.08
N THR A 143 -7.77 8.83 3.12
CA THR A 143 -8.10 7.58 3.79
C THR A 143 -8.53 6.55 2.75
N LEU A 144 -7.84 5.42 2.75
CA LEU A 144 -8.21 4.22 2.02
C LEU A 144 -8.88 3.24 2.97
N ARG A 145 -9.96 2.61 2.54
CA ARG A 145 -10.70 1.61 3.32
C ARG A 145 -11.06 0.41 2.46
N VAL A 146 -10.74 -0.79 2.93
CA VAL A 146 -11.14 -2.06 2.32
C VAL A 146 -12.20 -2.68 3.21
N VAL A 147 -13.40 -2.83 2.66
CA VAL A 147 -14.55 -3.44 3.31
C VAL A 147 -14.71 -4.86 2.80
N ASP A 148 -14.87 -5.82 3.69
CA ASP A 148 -15.05 -7.22 3.36
C ASP A 148 -16.12 -7.88 4.25
N ALA A 149 -16.64 -9.02 3.83
CA ALA A 149 -17.75 -9.71 4.51
C ALA A 149 -17.30 -10.59 5.68
N SER A 150 -16.00 -10.63 5.99
CA SER A 150 -15.49 -11.46 7.08
C SER A 150 -15.61 -10.75 8.42
N PRO A 151 -16.22 -11.40 9.43
CA PRO A 151 -16.35 -10.84 10.78
C PRO A 151 -15.06 -10.95 11.59
N LEU A 152 -14.01 -11.59 11.05
CA LEU A 152 -12.77 -11.82 11.77
C LEU A 152 -11.90 -10.56 11.76
N PRO A 153 -11.38 -10.12 12.92
CA PRO A 153 -10.46 -8.99 12.97
C PRO A 153 -9.20 -9.29 12.15
N PRO A 154 -8.55 -8.26 11.58
CA PRO A 154 -7.24 -8.43 10.96
C PRO A 154 -6.23 -8.81 12.07
N MET A 155 -5.81 -10.07 12.09
CA MET A 155 -4.80 -10.53 13.05
C MET A 155 -3.41 -10.33 12.44
N PRO A 156 -2.51 -9.58 13.09
CA PRO A 156 -1.08 -9.69 12.81
C PRO A 156 -0.67 -11.09 13.28
N GLU A 157 -0.57 -12.06 12.38
CA GLU A 157 -0.01 -13.36 12.75
C GLU A 157 1.47 -13.16 13.08
N GLU A 158 1.88 -13.52 14.31
CA GLU A 158 3.30 -13.62 14.64
C GLU A 158 3.95 -14.58 13.65
N ALA A 159 4.82 -14.03 12.80
CA ALA A 159 5.44 -14.75 11.72
C ALA A 159 6.17 -15.99 12.26
N ALA A 160 5.61 -17.18 12.06
CA ALA A 160 6.45 -18.35 11.89
C ALA A 160 7.44 -18.00 10.75
N GLU A 161 8.72 -18.31 10.90
CA GLU A 161 9.84 -17.80 10.08
C GLU A 161 9.72 -18.04 8.56
N THR A 162 8.67 -18.73 8.11
CA THR A 162 8.34 -19.06 6.72
C THR A 162 6.94 -18.60 6.26
N ALA A 163 6.13 -17.95 7.11
CA ALA A 163 4.78 -17.51 6.77
C ALA A 163 4.76 -16.03 6.34
N GLU A 164 4.34 -15.77 5.10
CA GLU A 164 4.15 -14.41 4.55
C GLU A 164 2.96 -13.67 5.21
N SER A 165 2.06 -14.42 5.85
CA SER A 165 0.77 -14.02 6.47
C SER A 165 0.85 -12.89 7.52
N GLY A 166 2.01 -12.65 8.13
CA GLY A 166 2.18 -11.62 9.17
C GLY A 166 2.79 -10.30 8.71
N ARG A 167 3.35 -10.24 7.48
CA ARG A 167 4.10 -9.05 7.01
C ARG A 167 3.21 -7.96 6.46
N GLY A 168 2.02 -8.30 5.97
CA GLY A 168 1.14 -7.34 5.29
C GLY A 168 0.74 -6.16 6.18
N LEU A 169 0.30 -6.42 7.42
CA LEU A 169 -0.06 -5.34 8.35
C LEU A 169 1.15 -4.57 8.88
N LEU A 170 2.33 -5.21 8.98
CA LEU A 170 3.57 -4.50 9.30
C LEU A 170 3.97 -3.53 8.18
N LEU A 171 3.71 -3.89 6.91
CA LEU A 171 3.90 -2.99 5.78
C LEU A 171 2.93 -1.81 5.85
N VAL A 172 1.65 -2.07 6.15
CA VAL A 172 0.65 -1.01 6.34
C VAL A 172 1.07 -0.06 7.47
N ASP A 173 1.52 -0.61 8.61
CA ASP A 173 2.02 0.16 9.75
C ASP A 173 3.24 1.03 9.41
N ALA A 174 4.12 0.53 8.53
CA ALA A 174 5.31 1.26 8.11
C ALA A 174 5.03 2.40 7.12
N LEU A 175 3.99 2.27 6.29
CA LEU A 175 3.68 3.20 5.19
C LEU A 175 2.57 4.20 5.52
N ALA A 176 1.58 3.80 6.32
CA ALA A 176 0.46 4.65 6.68
C ALA A 176 0.83 5.59 7.84
N ALA A 177 0.26 6.80 7.85
CA ALA A 177 0.34 7.69 9.00
C ALA A 177 -0.49 7.15 10.18
N GLU A 178 -1.61 6.48 9.88
CA GLU A 178 -2.52 5.87 10.83
C GLU A 178 -3.28 4.75 10.12
N TRP A 179 -3.58 3.67 10.83
CA TRP A 179 -4.45 2.61 10.33
C TRP A 179 -5.18 1.95 11.50
N ASP A 180 -6.37 1.41 11.23
CA ASP A 180 -7.14 0.62 12.20
C ASP A 180 -8.15 -0.26 11.43
N TRP A 181 -9.01 -0.94 12.17
CA TRP A 181 -10.15 -1.65 11.62
C TRP A 181 -11.44 -1.35 12.40
N GLU A 182 -12.56 -1.56 11.72
CA GLU A 182 -13.90 -1.32 12.24
C GLU A 182 -14.77 -2.54 11.98
N ASP A 183 -15.44 -3.00 13.03
CA ASP A 183 -16.47 -4.03 12.92
C ASP A 183 -17.75 -3.43 12.31
N LEU A 184 -18.32 -4.11 11.31
CA LEU A 184 -19.51 -3.68 10.60
C LEU A 184 -20.61 -4.74 10.71
N PRO A 185 -21.90 -4.35 10.59
CA PRO A 185 -23.00 -5.32 10.68
C PRO A 185 -22.87 -6.52 9.73
N ASP A 186 -22.26 -6.30 8.56
CA ASP A 186 -22.13 -7.31 7.50
C ASP A 186 -20.66 -7.66 7.18
N GLY A 187 -19.75 -7.49 8.15
CA GLY A 187 -18.33 -7.83 8.00
C GLY A 187 -17.41 -6.83 8.71
N LYS A 188 -16.38 -6.35 8.03
CA LYS A 188 -15.46 -5.37 8.61
C LYS A 188 -14.94 -4.38 7.58
N ALA A 189 -14.27 -3.36 8.06
CA ALA A 189 -13.41 -2.53 7.25
C ALA A 189 -12.04 -2.35 7.87
N VAL A 190 -10.99 -2.53 7.06
CA VAL A 190 -9.62 -2.15 7.43
C VAL A 190 -9.26 -0.88 6.67
N TRP A 191 -8.75 0.13 7.35
CA TRP A 191 -8.45 1.42 6.75
C TRP A 191 -7.05 1.91 7.08
N ALA A 192 -6.48 2.71 6.19
CA ALA A 192 -5.18 3.34 6.31
C ALA A 192 -5.25 4.78 5.81
N ALA A 193 -4.59 5.70 6.51
CA ALA A 193 -4.57 7.13 6.23
C ALA A 193 -3.17 7.64 5.88
N PHE A 194 -3.12 8.61 4.98
CA PHE A 194 -1.93 9.31 4.51
C PHE A 194 -2.15 10.82 4.58
N ASP A 195 -1.21 11.53 5.19
CA ASP A 195 -1.24 13.00 5.28
C ASP A 195 -0.62 13.62 4.02
N LEU A 196 -1.11 14.79 3.60
CA LEU A 196 -0.72 15.50 2.37
C LEU A 196 0.12 16.77 2.61
#